data_AF-A0A7X8EVU9-F1
#
_entry.id   AF-A0A7X8EVU9-F1
#
_cell.length_a   1.000
_cell.length_b   1.000
_cell.length_c   1.000
_cell.angle_alpha   90.00
_cell.angle_beta   90.00
_cell.angle_gamma   90.00
#
_symmetry.space_group_name_H-M   'P 1'
#
loop_
_entity.id
_entity.type
_entity.pdbx_description
1 polymer ?
#
loop_
_entity_poly.entity_id
_entity_poly.type
_entity_poly.pdbx_seq_one_letter_code
_entity_poly.pdbx_strand_id
1 'polypeptide(L)'
;MQKRDALREYLLHHTWQDTKENTLAFSDKNFYGEECDKDFIWLYLDEGCRCGGKILQIKCSLEQVFLELEGCGKKELIELLKRDVEEIDLDGNC
;
A
#
# COMPACT_ATOMS: atom_id res chain seq x y z
N MET A 1 -8.03 -12.52 -14.54
CA MET A 1 -7.66 -12.07 -13.18
C MET A 1 -8.55 -10.89 -12.83
N GLN A 2 -9.21 -10.88 -11.67
CA GLN A 2 -10.03 -9.70 -11.30
C GLN A 2 -9.09 -8.53 -11.01
N LYS A 3 -9.45 -7.29 -11.37
CA LYS A 3 -8.61 -6.08 -11.16
C LYS A 3 -8.09 -5.96 -9.71
N ARG A 4 -8.92 -6.34 -8.72
CA ARG A 4 -8.55 -6.39 -7.30
C ARG A 4 -7.39 -7.36 -7.03
N ASP A 5 -7.42 -8.54 -7.64
CA ASP A 5 -6.40 -9.57 -7.40
C ASP A 5 -5.05 -9.11 -7.98
N ALA A 6 -5.06 -8.44 -9.14
CA ALA A 6 -3.89 -7.83 -9.75
C ALA A 6 -3.30 -6.71 -8.87
N LEU A 7 -4.16 -5.80 -8.37
CA LEU A 7 -3.73 -4.76 -7.44
C LEU A 7 -3.14 -5.36 -6.16
N ARG A 8 -3.81 -6.36 -5.58
CA ARG A 8 -3.33 -7.03 -4.37
C ARG A 8 -1.95 -7.63 -4.59
N GLU A 9 -1.79 -8.40 -5.65
CA GLU A 9 -0.51 -9.01 -6.01
C GLU A 9 0.58 -7.96 -6.20
N TYR A 10 0.26 -6.87 -6.88
CA TYR A 10 1.18 -5.76 -7.06
C TYR A 10 1.61 -5.15 -5.73
N LEU A 11 0.66 -4.77 -4.87
CA LEU A 11 0.96 -4.16 -3.57
C LEU A 11 1.83 -5.06 -2.68
N LEU A 12 1.60 -6.38 -2.70
CA LEU A 12 2.35 -7.35 -1.89
C LEU A 12 3.81 -7.52 -2.33
N HIS A 13 4.14 -7.22 -3.59
CA HIS A 13 5.49 -7.40 -4.15
C HIS A 13 6.28 -6.11 -4.29
N HIS A 14 5.71 -4.98 -3.89
CA HIS A 14 6.36 -3.67 -4.03
C HIS A 14 6.50 -2.97 -2.68
N THR A 15 7.47 -2.07 -2.62
CA THR A 15 7.77 -1.25 -1.44
C THR A 15 8.17 0.12 -1.93
N TRP A 16 7.63 1.15 -1.28
CA TRP A 16 7.90 2.54 -1.61
C TRP A 16 8.68 3.19 -0.49
N GLN A 17 9.63 4.05 -0.84
CA GLN A 17 10.37 4.85 0.11
C GLN A 17 10.42 6.30 -0.36
N ASP A 18 10.04 7.23 0.51
CA ASP A 18 10.15 8.65 0.23
C ASP A 18 11.53 9.22 0.57
N THR A 19 11.80 10.47 0.16
CA THR A 19 13.06 11.18 0.44
C THR A 19 13.35 11.37 1.93
N LYS A 20 12.37 11.18 2.80
CA LYS A 20 12.53 11.23 4.25
C LYS A 20 12.76 9.86 4.85
N GLU A 21 12.98 8.82 4.06
CA GLU A 21 13.15 7.43 4.49
C GLU A 21 11.91 6.86 5.18
N ASN A 22 10.71 7.40 4.92
CA ASN A 22 9.49 6.67 5.29
C ASN A 22 9.28 5.54 4.28
N THR A 23 9.03 4.33 4.78
CA THR A 23 8.83 3.14 3.96
C THR A 23 7.36 2.70 4.04
N LEU A 24 6.73 2.49 2.90
CA LEU A 24 5.41 1.90 2.76
C LEU A 24 5.54 0.49 2.18
N ALA A 25 4.99 -0.49 2.89
CA ALA A 25 4.95 -1.88 2.45
C ALA A 25 3.59 -2.50 2.77
N PHE A 26 3.29 -3.62 2.12
CA PHE A 26 2.06 -4.36 2.34
C PHE A 26 2.35 -5.84 2.62
N SER A 27 1.44 -6.49 3.36
CA SER A 27 1.51 -7.92 3.58
C SER A 27 0.11 -8.53 3.65
N ASP A 28 0.02 -9.82 3.34
CA ASP A 28 -1.14 -10.66 3.60
C ASP A 28 -1.21 -11.09 5.07
N LYS A 29 -0.14 -10.87 5.85
CA LYS A 29 -0.02 -11.28 7.24
C LYS A 29 0.37 -10.12 8.15
N ASN A 30 -0.10 -10.17 9.40
CA ASN A 30 0.42 -9.30 10.44
C ASN A 30 1.77 -9.82 11.00
N PHE A 31 2.37 -9.09 11.95
CA PHE A 31 3.61 -9.51 12.61
C PHE A 31 3.51 -10.84 13.38
N TYR A 32 2.31 -11.27 13.75
CA TYR A 32 2.07 -12.56 14.41
C TYR A 32 1.83 -13.69 13.41
N GLY A 33 1.84 -13.40 12.11
CA GLY A 33 1.58 -14.35 11.04
C GLY A 33 0.09 -14.58 10.75
N GLU A 34 -0.81 -13.78 11.32
CA GLU A 34 -2.25 -13.90 11.08
C GLU A 34 -2.62 -13.33 9.71
N GLU A 35 -3.26 -14.18 8.89
CA GLU A 35 -3.71 -13.82 7.55
C GLU A 35 -4.93 -12.90 7.59
N CYS A 36 -4.98 -11.94 6.67
CA CYS A 36 -6.17 -11.16 6.40
C CYS A 36 -7.09 -11.87 5.39
N ASP A 37 -8.40 -11.63 5.49
CA ASP A 37 -9.35 -12.01 4.44
C ASP A 37 -8.93 -11.45 3.06
N LYS A 38 -9.36 -12.10 1.97
CA LYS A 38 -8.97 -11.75 0.60
C LYS A 38 -9.26 -10.30 0.19
N ASP A 39 -10.25 -9.68 0.82
CA ASP A 39 -10.65 -8.29 0.57
C ASP A 39 -9.82 -7.27 1.35
N PHE A 40 -8.94 -7.71 2.24
CA PHE A 40 -8.16 -6.87 3.14
C PHE A 40 -6.66 -7.08 2.97
N ILE A 41 -5.85 -6.09 3.34
CA ILE A 41 -4.40 -6.15 3.29
C ILE A 41 -3.83 -5.40 4.50
N TRP A 42 -2.69 -5.84 5.01
CA TRP A 42 -1.97 -5.11 6.03
C TRP A 42 -1.12 -4.02 5.38
N LEU A 43 -1.31 -2.78 5.82
CA LEU A 43 -0.49 -1.64 5.47
C LEU A 43 0.54 -1.42 6.57
N TYR A 44 1.81 -1.33 6.18
CA TYR A 44 2.93 -0.99 7.05
C TYR A 44 3.54 0.32 6.56
N LEU A 45 3.44 1.34 7.40
CA LEU A 45 4.11 2.62 7.21
C LEU A 45 5.18 2.71 8.28
N ASP A 46 6.43 2.55 7.91
CA ASP A 46 7.58 2.78 8.78
C ASP A 46 8.08 4.21 8.57
N GLU A 47 8.23 4.97 9.65
CA GLU A 47 8.78 6.33 9.59
C GLU A 47 10.28 6.37 9.93
N GLY A 48 10.95 5.22 9.95
CA GLY A 48 12.36 5.05 10.28
C GLY A 48 12.60 5.15 11.79
N CYS A 49 13.71 5.77 12.20
CA CYS A 49 14.05 5.96 13.63
C CYS A 49 13.12 6.94 14.38
N ARG A 50 12.01 7.37 13.78
CA ARG A 50 11.03 8.29 14.37
C ARG A 50 9.89 7.50 15.00
N CYS A 51 9.42 7.98 16.15
CA CYS A 51 8.29 7.40 16.87
C CYS A 51 6.99 7.71 16.11
N GLY A 52 6.61 6.90 15.11
CA GLY A 52 5.41 7.19 14.31
C GLY A 52 4.96 6.14 13.30
N GLY A 53 5.61 4.97 13.27
CA GLY A 53 5.18 3.90 12.37
C GLY A 53 3.72 3.48 12.60
N LYS A 54 3.03 3.11 11.51
CA LYS A 54 1.62 2.70 11.50
C LYS A 54 1.49 1.31 10.89
N ILE A 55 0.81 0.42 11.59
CA ILE A 55 0.36 -0.87 11.05
C ILE A 55 -1.14 -0.95 11.20
N LEU A 56 -1.85 -1.21 10.11
CA LEU A 56 -3.30 -1.40 10.14
C LEU A 56 -3.77 -2.32 9.01
N GLN A 57 -4.91 -2.95 9.24
CA GLN A 57 -5.62 -3.69 8.21
C GLN A 57 -6.58 -2.74 7.47
N ILE A 58 -6.53 -2.73 6.15
CA ILE A 58 -7.40 -1.93 5.29
C ILE A 58 -8.02 -2.79 4.19
N LYS A 59 -9.09 -2.31 3.56
CA LYS A 59 -9.59 -2.94 2.32
C LYS A 59 -8.55 -2.79 1.22
N CYS A 60 -8.36 -3.84 0.43
CA CYS A 60 -7.45 -3.86 -0.71
C CYS A 60 -8.00 -3.01 -1.87
N SER A 61 -7.83 -1.69 -1.77
CA SER A 61 -8.26 -0.69 -2.75
C SER A 61 -7.37 0.54 -2.67
N LEU A 62 -7.08 1.15 -3.83
CA LEU A 62 -6.28 2.38 -3.89
C LEU A 62 -6.90 3.53 -3.10
N GLU A 63 -8.23 3.64 -3.09
CA GLU A 63 -8.96 4.65 -2.31
C GLU A 63 -8.61 4.59 -0.82
N GLN A 64 -8.64 3.39 -0.22
CA GLN A 64 -8.30 3.22 1.18
C GLN A 64 -6.81 3.44 1.46
N VAL A 65 -5.93 2.99 0.56
CA VAL A 65 -4.48 3.26 0.70
C VAL A 65 -4.22 4.77 0.70
N PHE A 66 -4.79 5.51 -0.24
CA PHE A 66 -4.60 6.95 -0.32
C PHE A 66 -5.21 7.68 0.87
N LEU A 67 -6.41 7.29 1.32
CA LEU A 67 -7.04 7.86 2.52
C LEU A 67 -6.12 7.77 3.75
N GLU A 68 -5.49 6.61 3.96
CA GLU A 68 -4.59 6.41 5.09
C GLU A 68 -3.30 7.23 4.98
N LEU A 69 -2.70 7.29 3.78
CA LEU A 69 -1.49 8.07 3.55
C LEU A 69 -1.75 9.57 3.66
N GLU A 70 -2.91 10.05 3.20
CA GLU A 70 -3.33 11.45 3.35
C GLU A 70 -3.51 11.82 4.82
N GLY A 71 -4.16 10.94 5.60
CA GLY A 71 -4.31 11.09 7.04
C GLY A 71 -2.98 11.16 7.80
N CYS A 72 -1.93 10.54 7.25
CA CYS A 72 -0.56 10.58 7.79
C CYS A 72 0.33 11.67 7.15
N GLY A 73 -0.22 12.50 6.25
CA GLY A 73 0.53 13.56 5.56
C GLY A 73 1.62 13.07 4.60
N LYS A 74 1.54 11.81 4.12
CA LYS A 74 2.57 11.15 3.31
C LYS A 74 2.43 11.43 1.80
N LYS A 75 2.46 12.71 1.44
CA LYS A 75 2.23 13.18 0.06
C LYS A 75 3.19 12.57 -0.96
N GLU A 76 4.46 12.40 -0.62
CA GLU A 76 5.44 11.86 -1.56
C GLU A 76 5.21 10.36 -1.84
N LEU A 77 4.91 9.57 -0.80
CA LEU A 77 4.53 8.16 -0.97
C LEU A 77 3.26 8.02 -1.82
N ILE A 78 2.30 8.94 -1.69
CA ILE A 78 1.10 8.97 -2.55
C ILE A 78 1.49 9.16 -4.01
N GLU A 79 2.35 10.13 -4.32
CA GLU A 79 2.75 10.41 -5.71
C GLU A 79 3.59 9.29 -6.33
N LEU A 80 4.46 8.64 -5.54
CA LEU A 80 5.19 7.45 -5.98
C LEU A 80 4.23 6.30 -6.30
N LEU A 81 3.33 5.98 -5.37
CA LEU A 81 2.37 4.90 -5.56
C LEU A 81 1.45 5.19 -6.76
N LYS A 82 0.97 6.42 -6.95
CA LYS A 82 0.14 6.80 -8.12
C LYS A 82 0.85 6.52 -9.44
N ARG A 83 2.10 6.94 -9.57
CA ARG A 83 2.90 6.72 -10.78
C ARG A 83 3.01 5.23 -11.11
N ASP A 84 3.27 4.44 -10.08
CA ASP A 84 3.51 3.00 -10.19
C ASP A 84 2.22 2.23 -10.52
N VAL A 85 1.08 2.63 -9.96
CA VAL A 85 -0.21 1.97 -10.20
C VAL A 85 -0.91 2.44 -11.47
N GLU A 86 -0.59 3.63 -11.99
CA GLU A 86 -1.01 4.06 -13.34
C GLU A 86 -0.51 3.09 -14.42
N GLU A 87 0.65 2.44 -14.20
CA GLU A 87 1.18 1.41 -15.11
C GLU A 87 0.37 0.10 -15.06
N ILE A 88 -0.36 -0.16 -13.97
CA ILE A 88 -1.22 -1.35 -13.82
C ILE A 88 -2.57 -1.17 -14.54
N ASP A 89 -3.00 0.08 -14.78
CA ASP A 89 -4.27 0.39 -15.47
C ASP A 89 -4.11 0.47 -17.01
N LEU A 90 -2.92 0.16 -17.54
CA LEU A 90 -2.66 0.06 -18.98
C LEU A 90 -3.02 -1.34 -19.53
N ASP A 91 -4.32 -1.65 -19.60
CA ASP A 91 -4.95 -2.50 -20.64
C ASP A 91 -6.47 -2.61 -20.43
N GLY A 92 -7.13 -1.48 -20.19
CA GLY A 92 -8.58 -1.34 -20.19
C GLY A 92 -9.18 -0.88 -21.51
N ASN A 93 -8.41 -0.89 -22.61
CA ASN A 93 -8.85 -0.45 -23.93
C ASN A 93 -8.72 -1.61 -24.93
N CYS A 94 -9.75 -2.45 -24.99
CA CYS A 94 -10.05 -3.23 -26.20
C CYS A 94 -10.63 -2.31 -27.29
#